data_AF-A0A949B6H1-F1
#
_entry.id   AF-A0A949B6H1-F1
#
_cell.length_a   1.000
_cell.length_b   1.000
_cell.length_c   1.000
_cell.angle_alpha   90.00
_cell.angle_beta   90.00
_cell.angle_gamma   90.00
#
_symmetry.space_group_name_H-M   'P 1'
#
loop_
_entity.id
_entity.type
_entity.pdbx_description
1 polymer ?
#
loop_
_entity_poly.entity_id
_entity_poly.type
_entity_poly.pdbx_seq_one_letter_code
_entity_poly.pdbx_strand_id
1 'polypeptide(L)' 'MVKTIVEAGICGFVTEIEASSEDMQHVSFKVDTDCEKIKNLSEKLNTYDAYNEIKDGFDGELFKVIREELKGCCSGC' A
#
# COMPACT_ATOMS: atom_id res chain seq x y z
N MET A 1 8.00 12.27 -5.58
CA MET A 1 8.05 10.84 -5.94
C MET A 1 9.01 10.15 -4.99
N VAL A 2 8.57 9.08 -4.35
CA VAL A 2 9.36 8.29 -3.39
C VAL A 2 9.24 6.82 -3.78
N LYS A 3 10.37 6.11 -3.73
CA LYS A 3 10.43 4.68 -4.05
C LYS A 3 10.98 3.92 -2.84
N THR A 4 10.43 2.75 -2.56
CA THR A 4 10.85 1.88 -1.46
C THR A 4 10.79 0.42 -1.90
N ILE A 5 11.69 -0.38 -1.35
CA ILE A 5 11.74 -1.82 -1.57
C ILE A 5 11.49 -2.48 -0.21
N VAL A 6 10.51 -3.37 -0.17
CA VAL A 6 10.14 -4.16 1.00
C VAL A 6 10.53 -5.60 0.74
N GLU A 7 11.47 -6.11 1.55
CA GLU A 7 11.89 -7.51 1.52
C GLU A 7 11.11 -8.28 2.60
N ALA A 8 10.17 -9.12 2.18
CA ALA A 8 9.30 -9.83 3.11
C ALA A 8 10.06 -10.96 3.83
N GLY A 9 10.00 -10.99 5.16
CA GLY A 9 10.88 -11.82 5.98
C GLY A 9 10.72 -13.33 5.78
N ILE A 10 9.56 -13.89 6.13
CA ILE A 10 9.38 -15.36 6.14
C ILE A 10 9.05 -15.96 4.76
N CYS A 11 8.39 -15.19 3.90
CA CYS A 11 8.02 -15.63 2.54
C CYS A 11 9.08 -15.27 1.48
N GLY A 12 9.98 -14.33 1.75
CA GLY A 12 11.09 -13.97 0.86
C GLY A 12 10.70 -13.19 -0.39
N PHE A 13 9.43 -12.77 -0.53
CA PHE A 13 8.99 -11.97 -1.68
C PHE A 13 9.50 -10.54 -1.57
N VAL A 14 9.87 -9.96 -2.71
CA VAL A 14 10.28 -8.55 -2.79
C VAL A 14 9.13 -7.75 -3.38
N THR A 15 8.84 -6.61 -2.76
CA THR A 15 7.83 -5.67 -3.23
C THR A 15 8.46 -4.30 -3.40
N GLU A 16 8.39 -3.78 -4.61
CA GLU A 16 8.78 -2.42 -4.94
C GLU A 16 7.54 -1.52 -4.95
N ILE A 17 7.59 -0.44 -4.17
CA ILE A 17 6.49 0.52 -4.03
C ILE A 17 6.99 1.89 -4.45
N GLU A 18 6.24 2.52 -5.34
CA GLU A 18 6.47 3.87 -5.80
C GLU A 18 5.24 4.73 -5.50
N ALA A 19 5.45 5.79 -4.71
CA ALA A 19 4.43 6.77 -4.37
C ALA A 19 4.70 8.08 -5.11
N SER A 20 3.69 8.56 -5.83
CA SER A 20 3.73 9.82 -6.57
C SER A 20 2.57 10.73 -6.16
N SER A 21 2.82 12.04 -6.19
CA SER A 21 1.82 13.07 -5.94
C SER A 21 2.22 14.31 -6.73
N GLU A 22 1.28 14.87 -7.48
CA GLU A 22 1.49 16.05 -8.32
C GLU A 22 1.14 17.35 -7.58
N ASP A 23 0.17 17.29 -6.67
CA ASP A 23 -0.39 18.44 -5.95
C ASP A 23 -0.07 18.44 -4.44
N MET A 24 0.75 17.50 -3.99
CA MET A 24 1.11 17.27 -2.58
C MET A 24 -0.08 16.88 -1.67
N GLN A 25 -1.23 16.54 -2.25
CA GLN A 25 -2.44 16.12 -1.53
C GLN A 25 -2.88 14.73 -1.95
N HIS A 26 -3.04 14.51 -3.26
CA HIS A 26 -3.46 13.24 -3.81
C HIS A 26 -2.24 12.36 -4.12
N VAL A 27 -2.20 11.19 -3.51
CA VAL A 27 -1.10 10.22 -3.63
C VAL A 27 -1.60 9.00 -4.38
N SER A 28 -0.87 8.63 -5.44
CA SER A 28 -1.06 7.38 -6.18
C SER A 28 0.09 6.43 -5.91
N PHE A 29 -0.21 5.14 -5.94
CA PHE A 29 0.74 4.07 -5.68
C PHE A 29 0.92 3.20 -6.90
N LYS A 30 2.16 2.84 -7.19
CA LYS A 30 2.52 1.79 -8.13
C LYS A 30 3.29 0.73 -7.35
N VAL A 31 2.80 -0.50 -7.41
CA VAL A 31 3.35 -1.63 -6.65
C VAL A 31 3.74 -2.72 -7.64
N ASP A 32 4.99 -3.16 -7.57
CA ASP A 32 5.52 -4.31 -8.30
C ASP A 32 5.95 -5.37 -7.28
N THR A 33 5.46 -6.59 -7.41
CA THR A 33 5.63 -7.62 -6.39
C THR A 33 5.53 -9.01 -6.96
N ASP A 34 6.32 -9.92 -6.37
CA ASP A 34 6.23 -11.36 -6.63
C ASP A 34 5.13 -12.05 -5.78
N CYS A 35 4.46 -11.33 -4.87
CA CYS A 35 3.42 -11.88 -4.01
C CYS A 35 2.00 -11.65 -4.56
N GLU A 36 1.29 -12.73 -4.90
CA GLU A 36 -0.09 -12.64 -5.43
C GLU A 36 -1.06 -11.87 -4.52
N LYS A 37 -0.89 -11.95 -3.19
CA LYS A 37 -1.76 -11.22 -2.25
C LYS A 37 -1.54 -9.72 -2.31
N ILE A 38 -0.28 -9.29 -2.38
CA ILE A 38 0.08 -7.87 -2.49
C ILE A 38 -0.30 -7.36 -3.88
N LYS A 39 -0.20 -8.20 -4.92
CA LYS A 39 -0.69 -7.88 -6.26
C LYS A 39 -2.19 -7.60 -6.26
N ASN A 40 -3.00 -8.47 -5.65
CA ASN A 40 -4.45 -8.24 -5.52
C ASN A 40 -4.78 -6.96 -4.72
N LEU A 41 -4.00 -6.65 -3.68
CA LEU A 41 -4.13 -5.39 -2.96
C LEU A 41 -3.84 -4.20 -3.90
N SER A 42 -2.76 -4.26 -4.67
CA SER A 42 -2.34 -3.17 -5.57
C SER A 42 -3.40 -2.83 -6.62
N GLU A 43 -4.16 -3.82 -7.10
CA GLU A 43 -5.26 -3.62 -8.05
C GLU A 43 -6.46 -2.88 -7.42
N LYS A 44 -6.57 -2.88 -6.09
CA LYS A 44 -7.62 -2.19 -5.32
C LYS A 44 -7.17 -0.85 -4.74
N LEU A 45 -5.89 -0.52 -4.85
CA LEU A 45 -5.38 0.78 -4.43
C LEU A 45 -5.86 1.86 -5.40
N ASN A 46 -6.48 2.89 -4.83
CA ASN A 46 -6.89 4.08 -5.56
C ASN A 46 -5.91 5.23 -5.30
N THR A 47 -6.22 6.39 -5.85
CA THR A 47 -5.60 7.64 -5.39
C THR A 47 -6.25 8.04 -4.07
N TYR A 48 -5.42 8.37 -3.06
CA TYR A 48 -5.88 8.75 -1.73
C TYR A 48 -5.47 10.19 -1.40
N ASP A 49 -6.30 10.87 -0.60
CA ASP A 49 -5.94 12.17 -0.03
C ASP A 49 -5.09 11.97 1.23
N ALA A 50 -3.82 12.35 1.15
CA ALA A 50 -2.86 12.17 2.24
C ALA A 50 -3.27 12.89 3.54
N TYR A 51 -3.93 14.05 3.46
CA TYR A 51 -4.35 14.79 4.64
C TYR A 51 -5.56 14.13 5.33
N ASN A 52 -6.49 13.58 4.54
CA ASN A 52 -7.60 12.82 5.10
C ASN A 52 -7.09 11.53 5.76
N GLU A 53 -6.15 10.83 5.13
CA GLU A 53 -5.54 9.63 5.73
C GLU A 53 -4.82 9.94 7.05
N ILE A 54 -4.12 11.07 7.16
CA ILE A 54 -3.48 11.50 8.42
C ILE A 54 -4.54 11.83 9.48
N LYS A 55 -5.63 12.50 9.10
CA LYS A 55 -6.71 12.90 10.01
C LYS A 55 -7.46 11.68 10.55
N ASP A 56 -7.81 10.74 9.69
CA ASP A 56 -8.61 9.56 10.02
C ASP A 56 -7.73 8.41 10.56
N GLY A 57 -6.41 8.46 10.35
CA GLY A 57 -5.44 7.53 10.90
C GLY A 57 -5.73 6.08 10.48
N PHE A 58 -5.95 5.20 11.47
CA PHE A 58 -6.23 3.79 11.21
C PHE A 58 -7.64 3.51 10.67
N ASP A 59 -8.49 4.54 10.58
CA ASP A 59 -9.83 4.47 9.99
C ASP A 59 -9.88 5.11 8.59
N GLY A 60 -8.73 5.48 8.02
CA GLY A 60 -8.59 5.95 6.64
C GLY A 60 -9.00 4.91 5.60
N GLU A 61 -9.24 5.35 4.38
CA GLU A 61 -9.67 4.50 3.26
C GLU A 61 -8.57 3.49 2.89
N LEU A 62 -7.31 3.90 2.93
CA LEU A 62 -6.18 3.01 2.65
C LEU A 62 -6.14 1.84 3.65
N PHE A 63 -6.21 2.15 4.95
CA PHE A 63 -6.15 1.14 6.00
C PHE A 63 -7.35 0.18 5.98
N LYS A 64 -8.53 0.66 5.56
CA LYS A 64 -9.72 -0.20 5.38
C LYS A 64 -9.48 -1.24 4.29
N VAL A 65 -9.03 -0.82 3.11
CA VAL A 65 -8.73 -1.75 2.00
C VAL A 65 -7.66 -2.76 2.40
N ILE A 66 -6.59 -2.31 3.07
CA ILE A 66 -5.53 -3.18 3.57
C ILE A 66 -6.08 -4.26 4.52
N ARG A 67 -6.95 -3.90 5.46
CA ARG A 67 -7.53 -4.84 6.44
C ARG A 67 -8.52 -5.83 5.82
N GLU A 68 -9.22 -5.42 4.77
CA GLU A 68 -10.15 -6.29 4.05
C GLU A 68 -9.40 -7.35 3.24
N GLU A 69 -8.32 -6.95 2.56
CA GLU A 69 -7.56 -7.81 1.64
C GLU A 69 -6.49 -8.65 2.32
N LEU A 70 -5.78 -8.09 3.30
CA LEU A 70 -4.65 -8.76 3.92
C LEU A 70 -5.02 -9.40 5.27
N LYS A 71 -4.82 -10.71 5.34
CA LYS A 71 -5.04 -11.52 6.54
C LYS A 71 -3.81 -12.36 6.88
N GLY A 72 -3.59 -12.62 8.17
CA GLY A 72 -2.51 -13.48 8.65
C GLY A 72 -1.14 -12.81 8.52
N CYS A 73 -0.10 -13.56 8.16
CA CYS A 73 1.27 -13.03 8.04
C CYS A 73 1.40 -11.85 7.05
N CYS A 74 0.51 -11.76 6.06
CA CYS A 74 0.54 -10.72 5.05
C CYS A 74 0.03 -9.37 5.55
N SER A 75 -0.72 -9.30 6.66
CA SER A 75 -1.17 -8.02 7.22
C SER A 75 -0.06 -7.23 7.92
N GLY A 76 1.12 -7.83 8.10
CA GLY A 76 2.29 -7.20 8.69
C GLY A 76 3.46 -7.02 7.72
N CYS A 77 3.24 -7.28 6.43
CA CYS A 77 4.17 -6.97 5.34
C CYS A 77 3.89 -5.56 4.83
#